data_AF-A0A2E4V0G3-F1
#
_entry.id   AF-A0A2E4V0G3-F1
#
_cell.length_a   1.000
_cell.length_b   1.000
_cell.length_c   1.000
_cell.angle_alpha   90.00
_cell.angle_beta   90.00
_cell.angle_gamma   90.00
#
_symmetry.space_group_name_H-M   'P 1'
#
loop_
_entity.id
_entity.type
_entity.pdbx_description
1 polymer ?
#
loop_
_entity_poly.entity_id
_entity_poly.type
_entity_poly.pdbx_seq_one_letter_code
_entity_poly.pdbx_strand_id
1 'polypeptide(L)'
;MHLSIKQLNKFILFITLFVSSNLTSQSNCLSNSVPFNDGEEVIYDIEYLMGKTWVTAGKARFIVKDSIFKDQSCYYVEGKGRTLKNYDWFFRVRDKYASFISKKTMLPMHFIRRVIEGEFFLNYDYDFNYKENIALIYETRKQGSKRDTIDIIDCSFDIMSSVYFSRAIDFTQFKENDTIPMNVILDKEIFKDLYMIYIGKKKIINQNNKEIDCIHFKVNLIEGTIFKANESMNVFVSNDENRIPIYVEAEILVGAIRVYSKSIKGTKVPIKYLN
;
A
#
# COMPACT_ATOMS: atom_id res chain seq x y z
N MET A 1 21.52 58.71 54.83
CA MET A 1 21.47 57.68 53.79
C MET A 1 20.02 57.24 53.65
N HIS A 2 19.31 57.81 52.68
CA HIS A 2 17.85 57.74 52.56
C HIS A 2 17.35 56.37 52.06
N LEU A 3 16.30 55.87 52.69
CA LEU A 3 15.41 54.81 52.22
C LEU A 3 14.64 55.26 50.96
N SER A 4 14.37 54.31 50.05
CA SER A 4 13.20 54.35 49.17
C SER A 4 12.75 52.95 48.75
N ILE A 5 11.42 52.82 48.64
CA ILE A 5 10.55 51.64 48.51
C ILE A 5 9.75 51.80 47.19
N LYS A 6 9.36 50.67 46.55
CA LYS A 6 8.47 50.47 45.36
C LYS A 6 9.23 50.41 44.02
N GLN A 7 8.99 49.46 43.10
CA GLN A 7 7.75 48.81 42.64
C GLN A 7 8.06 47.33 42.28
N LEU A 8 7.44 46.30 42.86
CA LEU A 8 6.13 45.68 42.56
C LEU A 8 5.87 45.30 41.08
N ASN A 9 5.60 44.01 40.88
CA ASN A 9 4.99 43.33 39.72
C ASN A 9 5.81 43.14 38.44
N LYS A 10 6.49 41.98 38.34
CA LYS A 10 6.43 41.16 37.13
C LYS A 10 6.23 39.69 37.49
N PHE A 11 4.95 39.32 37.46
CA PHE A 11 4.41 38.09 36.88
C PHE A 11 5.31 36.85 36.96
N ILE A 12 4.92 35.97 37.88
CA ILE A 12 4.95 34.51 37.81
C ILE A 12 5.52 34.02 36.47
N LEU A 13 6.77 33.58 36.52
CA LEU A 13 7.42 32.84 35.44
C LEU A 13 6.70 31.50 35.33
N PHE A 14 5.63 31.47 34.52
CA PHE A 14 4.95 30.25 34.13
C PHE A 14 5.97 29.44 33.33
N ILE A 15 6.62 28.49 34.00
CA ILE A 15 7.41 27.44 33.38
C ILE A 15 6.42 26.64 32.54
N THR A 16 6.21 27.07 31.30
CA THR A 16 5.75 26.19 30.25
C THR A 16 6.87 25.20 30.01
N LEU A 17 6.79 24.06 30.70
CA LEU A 17 7.36 22.82 30.23
C LEU A 17 6.81 22.61 28.82
N PHE A 18 7.54 23.10 27.82
CA PHE A 18 7.55 22.48 26.51
C PHE A 18 8.08 21.07 26.75
N VAL A 19 7.17 20.18 27.12
CA VAL A 19 7.32 18.76 26.85
C VAL A 19 7.39 18.70 25.33
N SER A 20 8.61 18.73 24.80
CA SER A 20 8.91 18.22 23.49
C SER A 20 8.48 16.75 23.52
N SER A 21 7.22 16.51 23.17
CA SER A 21 6.80 15.23 22.69
C SER A 21 7.66 14.95 21.47
N ASN A 22 8.77 14.23 21.70
CA ASN A 22 9.43 13.52 20.64
C ASN A 22 8.33 12.70 19.96
N LEU A 23 7.88 13.14 18.79
CA LEU A 23 7.13 12.32 17.86
C LEU A 23 8.10 11.24 17.37
N THR A 24 8.38 10.26 18.22
CA THR A 24 8.82 8.94 17.77
C THR A 24 7.58 8.21 17.27
N SER A 25 7.04 8.68 16.15
CA SER A 25 6.07 7.94 15.36
C SER A 25 6.88 7.20 14.29
N GLN A 26 6.83 5.86 14.32
CA GLN A 26 7.57 4.88 13.48
C GLN A 26 8.86 4.26 14.05
N SER A 27 8.97 4.00 15.36
CA SER A 27 10.04 3.11 15.86
C SER A 27 9.74 1.61 15.69
N ASN A 28 8.49 1.23 15.41
CA ASN A 28 8.09 -0.17 15.23
C ASN A 28 7.25 -0.35 13.96
N CYS A 29 7.92 -0.62 12.84
CA CYS A 29 7.28 -1.11 11.61
C CYS A 29 7.01 -2.61 11.64
N LEU A 30 7.17 -3.19 12.84
CA LEU A 30 6.92 -4.57 13.17
C LEU A 30 5.48 -4.68 13.65
N SER A 31 4.62 -5.29 12.83
CA SER A 31 3.37 -5.83 13.35
C SER A 31 3.65 -7.15 14.05
N ASN A 32 3.14 -7.32 15.27
CA ASN A 32 3.20 -8.58 16.00
C ASN A 32 2.36 -9.69 15.34
N SER A 33 1.47 -9.34 14.40
CA SER A 33 0.65 -10.32 13.69
C SER A 33 0.42 -9.94 12.23
N VAL A 34 0.49 -10.94 11.34
CA VAL A 34 0.17 -10.76 9.92
C VAL A 34 -1.30 -11.11 9.66
N PRO A 35 -2.00 -10.31 8.82
CA PRO A 35 -3.42 -10.52 8.48
C PRO A 35 -3.61 -11.46 7.28
N PHE A 36 -2.62 -12.29 6.97
CA PHE A 36 -2.58 -13.22 5.85
C PHE A 36 -1.73 -14.44 6.19
N ASN A 37 -1.85 -15.51 5.40
CA ASN A 37 -1.19 -16.79 5.60
C ASN A 37 -0.87 -17.46 4.25
N ASP A 38 -0.03 -18.49 4.29
CA ASP A 38 0.21 -19.36 3.14
C ASP A 38 -1.11 -19.90 2.56
N GLY A 39 -1.20 -19.88 1.23
CA GLY A 39 -2.38 -20.35 0.50
C GLY A 39 -3.47 -19.30 0.26
N GLU A 40 -3.33 -18.08 0.81
CA GLU A 40 -4.26 -16.98 0.52
C GLU A 40 -4.23 -16.66 -0.99
N GLU A 41 -5.42 -16.61 -1.59
CA GLU A 41 -5.63 -16.22 -2.98
C GLU A 41 -6.85 -15.31 -3.10
N VAL A 42 -6.66 -14.16 -3.76
CA VAL A 42 -7.75 -13.25 -4.11
C VAL A 42 -7.74 -12.96 -5.60
N ILE A 43 -8.88 -13.19 -6.25
CA ILE A 43 -9.13 -12.84 -7.64
C ILE A 43 -10.00 -11.59 -7.67
N TYR A 44 -9.58 -10.62 -8.47
CA TYR A 44 -10.28 -9.37 -8.67
C TYR A 44 -10.70 -9.21 -10.13
N ASP A 45 -11.88 -8.65 -10.35
CA ASP A 45 -12.30 -8.15 -11.66
C ASP A 45 -12.10 -6.63 -11.66
N ILE A 46 -11.48 -6.13 -12.74
CA ILE A 46 -11.16 -4.72 -12.94
C ILE A 46 -12.14 -4.17 -13.98
N GLU A 47 -12.89 -3.15 -13.61
CA GLU A 47 -13.83 -2.47 -14.48
C GLU A 47 -13.34 -1.06 -14.79
N TYR A 48 -13.51 -0.66 -16.05
CA TYR A 48 -13.17 0.65 -16.57
C TYR A 48 -14.44 1.39 -16.99
N LEU A 49 -14.51 2.68 -16.68
CA LEU A 49 -15.61 3.53 -17.11
C LEU A 49 -15.42 3.96 -18.57
N MET A 50 -16.09 3.26 -19.48
CA MET A 50 -16.07 3.55 -20.91
C MET A 50 -17.30 4.40 -21.29
N GLY A 51 -17.09 5.70 -21.44
CA GLY A 51 -18.17 6.66 -21.70
C GLY A 51 -19.07 6.82 -20.48
N LYS A 52 -20.24 6.17 -20.49
CA LYS A 52 -21.21 6.17 -19.36
C LYS A 52 -21.46 4.78 -18.77
N THR A 53 -20.68 3.78 -19.18
CA THR A 53 -20.92 2.38 -18.80
C THR A 53 -19.64 1.75 -18.27
N TRP A 54 -19.77 0.99 -17.19
CA TRP A 54 -18.69 0.19 -16.64
C TRP A 54 -18.54 -1.10 -17.43
N VAL A 55 -17.32 -1.35 -17.90
CA VAL A 55 -16.97 -2.57 -18.64
C VAL A 55 -15.85 -3.30 -17.93
N THR A 56 -15.96 -4.61 -17.75
CA THR A 56 -14.87 -5.42 -17.20
C THR A 56 -13.70 -5.45 -18.18
N ALA A 57 -12.63 -4.75 -17.87
CA ALA A 57 -11.48 -4.59 -18.75
C ALA A 57 -10.35 -5.58 -18.44
N GLY A 58 -10.29 -6.09 -17.21
CA GLY A 58 -9.19 -6.95 -16.77
C GLY A 58 -9.48 -7.77 -15.53
N LYS A 59 -8.47 -8.53 -15.13
CA LYS A 59 -8.45 -9.31 -13.89
C LYS A 59 -7.12 -9.16 -13.20
N ALA A 60 -7.15 -9.18 -11.87
CA ALA A 60 -5.94 -9.34 -11.07
C ALA A 60 -6.04 -10.58 -10.17
N ARG A 61 -4.90 -11.19 -9.89
CA ARG A 61 -4.77 -12.31 -8.95
C ARG A 61 -3.66 -12.00 -7.97
N PHE A 62 -4.02 -12.02 -6.69
CA PHE A 62 -3.09 -11.88 -5.58
C PHE A 62 -2.93 -13.23 -4.88
N ILE A 63 -1.72 -13.58 -4.50
CA ILE A 63 -1.42 -14.76 -3.69
C ILE A 63 -0.40 -14.50 -2.61
N VAL A 64 -0.47 -15.33 -1.57
CA VAL A 64 0.52 -15.45 -0.51
C VAL A 64 1.03 -16.88 -0.48
N LYS A 65 2.34 -17.05 -0.37
CA LYS A 65 2.99 -18.34 -0.17
C LYS A 65 4.07 -18.26 0.89
N ASP A 66 4.27 -19.34 1.63
CA ASP A 66 5.47 -19.55 2.39
C ASP A 66 6.67 -19.79 1.46
N SER A 67 7.81 -19.18 1.79
CA SER A 67 9.02 -19.27 0.98
C SER A 67 10.29 -19.13 1.82
N ILE A 68 11.42 -19.41 1.19
CA ILE A 68 12.76 -19.13 1.70
C ILE A 68 13.47 -18.25 0.67
N PHE A 69 14.11 -17.18 1.13
CA PHE A 69 14.92 -16.30 0.28
C PHE A 69 16.25 -16.01 0.99
N LYS A 70 17.38 -16.27 0.33
CA LYS A 70 18.73 -16.16 0.91
C LYS A 70 18.83 -16.81 2.31
N ASP A 71 18.34 -18.05 2.41
CA ASP A 71 18.29 -18.87 3.64
C ASP A 71 17.46 -18.29 4.81
N GLN A 72 16.60 -17.31 4.54
CA GLN A 72 15.69 -16.74 5.54
C GLN A 72 14.24 -17.06 5.21
N SER A 73 13.46 -17.42 6.24
CA SER A 73 12.03 -17.65 6.10
C SER A 73 11.31 -16.34 5.77
N CYS A 74 10.49 -16.37 4.71
CA CYS A 74 9.78 -15.22 4.20
C CYS A 74 8.38 -15.60 3.69
N TYR A 75 7.55 -14.59 3.48
CA TYR A 75 6.36 -14.71 2.65
C TYR A 75 6.71 -14.29 1.22
N TYR A 76 6.33 -15.10 0.25
CA TYR A 76 6.27 -14.68 -1.15
C TYR A 76 4.85 -14.18 -1.44
N VAL A 77 4.72 -12.88 -1.71
CA VAL A 77 3.46 -12.27 -2.13
C VAL A 77 3.55 -11.87 -3.60
N GLU A 78 2.50 -12.14 -4.37
CA GLU A 78 2.48 -11.83 -5.82
C GLU A 78 1.12 -11.28 -6.21
N GLY A 79 1.11 -10.17 -6.94
CA GLY A 79 -0.02 -9.64 -7.68
C GLY A 79 0.24 -9.72 -9.19
N LYS A 80 -0.65 -10.38 -9.93
CA LYS A 80 -0.64 -10.45 -11.39
C LYS A 80 -1.86 -9.78 -11.98
N GLY A 81 -1.67 -8.77 -12.80
CA GLY A 81 -2.72 -8.06 -13.52
C GLY A 81 -2.71 -8.39 -15.01
N ARG A 82 -3.88 -8.55 -15.60
CA ARG A 82 -4.00 -8.67 -17.06
C ARG A 82 -5.31 -8.10 -17.60
N THR A 83 -5.24 -7.49 -18.77
CA THR A 83 -6.43 -7.17 -19.58
C THR A 83 -7.10 -8.44 -20.09
N LEU A 84 -8.40 -8.38 -20.35
CA LEU A 84 -9.12 -9.49 -21.00
C LEU A 84 -8.75 -9.57 -22.48
N LYS A 85 -8.76 -10.79 -23.02
CA LYS A 85 -8.40 -11.07 -24.43
C LYS A 85 -9.18 -10.21 -25.44
N ASN A 86 -10.45 -9.94 -25.16
CA ASN A 86 -11.32 -9.15 -26.04
C ASN A 86 -10.95 -7.65 -26.09
N TYR A 87 -10.09 -7.18 -25.18
CA TYR A 87 -9.60 -5.79 -25.14
C TYR A 87 -8.08 -5.69 -25.40
N ASP A 88 -7.37 -6.82 -25.51
CA ASP A 88 -5.93 -6.84 -25.79
C ASP A 88 -5.56 -6.16 -27.12
N TRP A 89 -6.48 -6.12 -28.08
CA TRP A 89 -6.29 -5.46 -29.39
C TRP A 89 -6.20 -3.93 -29.28
N PHE A 90 -6.76 -3.35 -28.21
CA PHE A 90 -6.74 -1.91 -27.96
C PHE A 90 -5.60 -1.53 -27.01
N PHE A 91 -5.41 -2.26 -25.90
CA PHE A 91 -4.27 -2.08 -25.01
C PHE A 91 -4.05 -3.34 -24.16
N ARG A 92 -2.90 -4.01 -24.32
CA ARG A 92 -2.59 -5.27 -23.62
C ARG A 92 -1.75 -5.02 -22.37
N VAL A 93 -2.26 -5.39 -21.19
CA VAL A 93 -1.51 -5.35 -19.91
C VAL A 93 -1.18 -6.77 -19.46
N ARG A 94 0.08 -7.02 -19.07
CA ARG A 94 0.57 -8.27 -18.45
C ARG A 94 1.59 -7.93 -17.38
N ASP A 95 1.07 -7.66 -16.21
CA ASP A 95 1.84 -7.12 -15.11
C ASP A 95 2.00 -8.14 -14.00
N LYS A 96 3.18 -8.15 -13.38
CA LYS A 96 3.50 -8.92 -12.19
C LYS A 96 4.31 -8.06 -11.24
N TYR A 97 3.82 -7.98 -10.02
CA TYR A 97 4.50 -7.37 -8.88
C TYR A 97 4.62 -8.47 -7.82
N ALA A 98 5.78 -8.65 -7.23
CA ALA A 98 5.96 -9.65 -6.19
C ALA A 98 7.02 -9.20 -5.19
N SER A 99 6.87 -9.59 -3.93
CA SER A 99 7.84 -9.28 -2.89
C SER A 99 8.09 -10.52 -2.02
N PHE A 100 9.35 -10.70 -1.63
CA PHE A 100 9.74 -11.62 -0.57
C PHE A 100 9.82 -10.81 0.73
N ILE A 101 8.89 -11.03 1.64
CA ILE A 101 8.76 -10.26 2.88
C ILE A 101 9.28 -11.11 4.04
N SER A 102 10.27 -10.60 4.78
CA SER A 102 10.83 -11.31 5.94
C SER A 102 9.76 -11.60 6.98
N LYS A 103 9.63 -12.85 7.45
CA LYS A 103 8.71 -13.17 8.55
C LYS A 103 9.15 -12.57 9.89
N LYS A 104 10.44 -12.24 10.02
CA LYS A 104 11.01 -11.67 11.24
C LYS A 104 10.79 -10.16 11.32
N THR A 105 11.01 -9.45 10.21
CA THR A 105 11.01 -7.98 10.21
C THR A 105 9.82 -7.37 9.50
N MET A 106 9.02 -8.17 8.77
CA MET A 106 7.94 -7.68 7.91
C MET A 106 8.38 -6.68 6.82
N LEU A 107 9.68 -6.53 6.61
CA LEU A 107 10.26 -5.69 5.58
C LEU A 107 10.55 -6.52 4.32
N PRO A 108 10.44 -5.90 3.12
CA PRO A 108 10.77 -6.57 1.87
C PRO A 108 12.27 -6.86 1.78
N MET A 109 12.61 -8.10 1.46
CA MET A 109 13.99 -8.53 1.20
C MET A 109 14.34 -8.40 -0.28
N HIS A 110 13.36 -8.66 -1.14
CA HIS A 110 13.52 -8.61 -2.58
C HIS A 110 12.19 -8.34 -3.27
N PHE A 111 12.18 -7.40 -4.22
CA PHE A 111 10.99 -7.02 -4.98
C PHE A 111 11.19 -7.21 -6.47
N ILE A 112 10.16 -7.76 -7.11
CA ILE A 112 10.12 -8.11 -8.53
C ILE A 112 8.97 -7.34 -9.17
N ARG A 113 9.30 -6.54 -10.18
CA ARG A 113 8.32 -5.91 -11.07
C ARG A 113 8.58 -6.36 -12.50
N ARG A 114 7.54 -6.79 -13.18
CA ARG A 114 7.54 -7.15 -14.60
C ARG A 114 6.30 -6.51 -15.22
N VAL A 115 6.50 -5.61 -16.18
CA VAL A 115 5.44 -4.80 -16.79
C VAL A 115 5.51 -4.98 -18.29
N ILE A 116 4.37 -5.30 -18.89
CA ILE A 116 4.20 -5.35 -20.34
C ILE A 116 2.85 -4.70 -20.66
N GLU A 117 2.90 -3.47 -21.16
CA GLU A 117 1.74 -2.63 -21.41
C GLU A 117 1.78 -2.10 -22.85
N GLY A 118 1.05 -2.76 -23.76
CA GLY A 118 1.18 -2.53 -25.19
C GLY A 118 2.62 -2.79 -25.66
N GLU A 119 3.28 -1.74 -26.13
CA GLU A 119 4.69 -1.75 -26.52
C GLU A 119 5.66 -1.39 -25.38
N PHE A 120 5.17 -0.97 -24.23
CA PHE A 120 5.99 -0.69 -23.07
C PHE A 120 6.44 -1.99 -22.39
N PHE A 121 7.71 -2.07 -22.03
CA PHE A 121 8.30 -3.19 -21.31
C PHE A 121 9.28 -2.68 -20.27
N LEU A 122 9.12 -3.15 -19.04
CA LEU A 122 9.96 -2.78 -17.91
C LEU A 122 10.03 -3.93 -16.91
N ASN A 123 11.25 -4.33 -16.57
CA ASN A 123 11.50 -5.21 -15.44
C ASN A 123 12.38 -4.50 -14.42
N TYR A 124 12.03 -4.66 -13.15
CA TYR A 124 12.92 -4.32 -12.04
C TYR A 124 13.04 -5.49 -11.07
N ASP A 125 14.25 -5.64 -10.53
CA ASP A 125 14.54 -6.43 -9.34
C ASP A 125 15.22 -5.50 -8.33
N TYR A 126 14.69 -5.45 -7.11
CA TYR A 126 15.28 -4.69 -6.01
C TYR A 126 15.76 -5.68 -4.95
N ASP A 127 17.01 -5.58 -4.54
CA ASP A 127 17.56 -6.29 -3.38
C ASP A 127 17.78 -5.28 -2.25
N PHE A 128 17.02 -5.44 -1.15
CA PHE A 128 17.06 -4.51 -0.02
C PHE A 128 18.13 -4.92 0.99
N ASN A 129 18.94 -3.95 1.42
CA ASN A 129 19.90 -4.09 2.51
C ASN A 129 19.67 -2.99 3.56
N TYR A 130 18.76 -3.25 4.50
CA TYR A 130 18.48 -2.33 5.62
C TYR A 130 19.65 -2.15 6.59
N LYS A 131 20.66 -3.04 6.61
CA LYS A 131 21.84 -2.82 7.45
C LYS A 131 22.72 -1.70 6.91
N GLU A 132 22.76 -1.58 5.58
CA GLU A 132 23.53 -0.56 4.87
C GLU A 132 22.64 0.62 4.43
N ASN A 133 21.33 0.55 4.68
CA ASN A 133 20.34 1.54 4.23
C ASN A 133 20.40 1.78 2.71
N ILE A 134 20.57 0.71 1.93
CA ILE A 134 20.55 0.78 0.45
C ILE A 134 19.62 -0.27 -0.17
N ALA A 135 19.16 0.00 -1.38
CA ALA A 135 18.55 -0.99 -2.26
C ALA A 135 19.31 -1.05 -3.60
N LEU A 136 19.76 -2.24 -3.97
CA LEU A 136 20.39 -2.51 -5.25
C LEU A 136 19.30 -2.79 -6.28
N ILE A 137 19.36 -2.14 -7.44
CA ILE A 137 18.33 -2.24 -8.47
C ILE A 137 18.93 -2.83 -9.74
N TYR A 138 18.27 -3.83 -10.30
CA TYR A 138 18.51 -4.30 -11.65
C TYR A 138 17.32 -3.96 -12.53
N GLU A 139 17.57 -3.14 -13.55
CA GLU A 139 16.58 -2.65 -14.50
C GLU A 139 16.79 -3.33 -15.86
N THR A 140 15.71 -3.78 -16.50
CA THR A 140 15.73 -4.26 -17.88
C THR A 140 14.61 -3.61 -18.68
N ARG A 141 14.96 -2.98 -19.80
CA ARG A 141 14.04 -2.43 -20.81
C ARG A 141 14.31 -3.07 -22.17
N LYS A 142 13.48 -2.76 -23.18
CA LYS A 142 13.72 -3.21 -24.56
C LYS A 142 15.10 -2.80 -25.09
N GLN A 143 15.62 -1.66 -24.64
CA GLN A 143 16.87 -1.06 -25.11
C GLN A 143 18.12 -1.61 -24.40
N GLY A 144 17.97 -2.36 -23.30
CA GLY A 144 19.11 -2.87 -22.54
C GLY A 144 18.83 -3.01 -21.05
N SER A 145 19.89 -3.31 -20.28
CA SER A 145 19.84 -3.47 -18.83
C SER A 145 20.78 -2.51 -18.12
N LYS A 146 20.38 -2.04 -16.93
CA LYS A 146 21.15 -1.13 -16.07
C LYS A 146 21.16 -1.67 -14.64
N ARG A 147 22.23 -1.39 -13.89
CA ARG A 147 22.26 -1.49 -12.43
C ARG A 147 22.21 -0.10 -11.82
N ASP A 148 21.53 0.01 -10.69
CA ASP A 148 21.43 1.23 -9.91
C ASP A 148 21.53 0.91 -8.42
N THR A 149 21.71 1.93 -7.60
CA THR A 149 21.65 1.81 -6.14
C THR A 149 21.03 3.06 -5.59
N ILE A 150 20.05 2.90 -4.70
CA ILE A 150 19.40 4.02 -4.03
C ILE A 150 19.59 3.88 -2.53
N ASP A 151 19.66 5.01 -1.85
CA ASP A 151 19.52 5.04 -0.41
C ASP A 151 18.08 4.68 -0.04
N ILE A 152 17.91 3.92 1.03
CA ILE A 152 16.62 3.64 1.65
C ILE A 152 16.66 4.09 3.10
N ILE A 153 15.49 4.28 3.69
CA ILE A 153 15.36 4.50 5.14
C ILE A 153 14.70 3.29 5.79
N ASP A 154 14.82 3.20 7.11
CA ASP A 154 14.01 2.26 7.88
C ASP A 154 12.54 2.37 7.48
N CYS A 155 11.87 1.22 7.43
CA CYS A 155 10.45 1.15 7.07
C CYS A 155 10.10 1.65 5.67
N SER A 156 11.06 1.61 4.74
CA SER A 156 10.75 1.75 3.33
C SER A 156 10.18 0.43 2.80
N PHE A 157 9.02 0.48 2.16
CA PHE A 157 8.34 -0.68 1.59
C PHE A 157 8.30 -0.60 0.06
N ASP A 158 8.48 -1.72 -0.65
CA ASP A 158 8.08 -1.79 -2.05
C ASP A 158 6.54 -1.77 -2.18
N ILE A 159 6.01 -1.51 -3.37
CA ILE A 159 4.55 -1.45 -3.62
C ILE A 159 3.79 -2.69 -3.13
N MET A 160 4.33 -3.89 -3.35
CA MET A 160 3.63 -5.11 -2.95
C MET A 160 3.67 -5.27 -1.44
N SER A 161 4.84 -5.09 -0.83
CA SER A 161 4.98 -5.14 0.63
C SER A 161 4.17 -4.05 1.34
N SER A 162 4.00 -2.87 0.73
CA SER A 162 3.21 -1.78 1.29
C SER A 162 1.71 -2.10 1.31
N VAL A 163 1.19 -2.77 0.28
CA VAL A 163 -0.19 -3.30 0.25
C VAL A 163 -0.43 -4.32 1.37
N TYR A 164 0.53 -5.20 1.64
CA TYR A 164 0.39 -6.20 2.70
C TYR A 164 0.65 -5.63 4.10
N PHE A 165 1.54 -4.65 4.22
CA PHE A 165 1.77 -3.92 5.46
C PHE A 165 0.57 -3.06 5.85
N SER A 166 -0.09 -2.40 4.89
CA SER A 166 -1.28 -1.58 5.20
C SER A 166 -2.42 -2.42 5.78
N ARG A 167 -2.53 -3.68 5.38
CA ARG A 167 -3.45 -4.65 6.02
C ARG A 167 -3.10 -4.90 7.47
N ALA A 168 -1.87 -4.72 7.93
CA ALA A 168 -1.49 -4.98 9.31
C ALA A 168 -1.87 -3.82 10.26
N ILE A 169 -2.28 -2.67 9.73
CA ILE A 169 -2.59 -1.47 10.51
C ILE A 169 -3.81 -1.65 11.41
N ASP A 170 -3.65 -1.33 12.68
CA ASP A 170 -4.73 -1.31 13.65
C ASP A 170 -5.56 -0.02 13.55
N PHE A 171 -6.58 -0.05 12.71
CA PHE A 171 -7.50 1.08 12.50
C PHE A 171 -8.30 1.48 13.75
N THR A 172 -8.31 0.67 14.83
CA THR A 172 -9.00 1.04 16.08
C THR A 172 -8.32 2.19 16.83
N GLN A 173 -7.07 2.49 16.49
CA GLN A 173 -6.26 3.56 17.09
C GLN A 173 -6.49 4.92 16.42
N PHE A 174 -7.23 4.97 15.32
CA PHE A 174 -7.40 6.15 14.50
C PHE A 174 -8.84 6.67 14.54
N LYS A 175 -8.98 7.99 14.46
CA LYS A 175 -10.23 8.70 14.24
C LYS A 175 -10.41 9.01 12.76
N GLU A 176 -11.65 9.26 12.36
CA GLU A 176 -11.94 9.69 11.00
C GLU A 176 -11.12 10.95 10.65
N ASN A 177 -10.54 10.94 9.46
CA ASN A 177 -9.60 11.91 8.89
C ASN A 177 -8.18 11.90 9.48
N ASP A 178 -7.85 10.98 10.39
CA ASP A 178 -6.45 10.79 10.78
C ASP A 178 -5.62 10.29 9.58
N THR A 179 -4.37 10.75 9.51
CA THR A 179 -3.43 10.42 8.45
C THR A 179 -2.38 9.42 8.94
N ILE A 180 -2.07 8.45 8.10
CA ILE A 180 -1.10 7.39 8.37
C ILE A 180 -0.01 7.47 7.29
N PRO A 181 1.19 8.00 7.60
CA PRO A 181 2.26 8.14 6.63
C PRO A 181 2.84 6.77 6.24
N MET A 182 3.31 6.67 5.00
CA MET A 182 3.93 5.47 4.44
C MET A 182 5.14 5.85 3.58
N ASN A 183 6.27 5.20 3.81
CA ASN A 183 7.43 5.32 2.94
C ASN A 183 7.38 4.21 1.89
N VAL A 184 7.17 4.55 0.62
CA VAL A 184 7.08 3.56 -0.46
C VAL A 184 8.18 3.80 -1.49
N ILE A 185 8.84 2.73 -1.90
CA ILE A 185 9.81 2.73 -2.97
C ILE A 185 9.10 2.39 -4.28
N LEU A 186 9.17 3.31 -5.23
CA LEU A 186 8.63 3.16 -6.57
C LEU A 186 9.56 3.86 -7.57
N ASP A 187 9.76 3.26 -8.74
CA ASP A 187 10.56 3.83 -9.84
C ASP A 187 11.93 4.39 -9.42
N LYS A 188 12.57 3.69 -8.46
CA LYS A 188 13.90 3.99 -7.92
C LYS A 188 13.95 5.27 -7.06
N GLU A 189 12.82 5.62 -6.46
CA GLU A 189 12.69 6.75 -5.55
C GLU A 189 11.91 6.33 -4.29
N ILE A 190 12.21 6.98 -3.14
CA ILE A 190 11.40 6.85 -1.93
C ILE A 190 10.38 7.99 -1.88
N PHE A 191 9.11 7.64 -1.95
CA PHE A 191 8.00 8.55 -1.70
C PHE A 191 7.68 8.57 -0.21
N LYS A 192 7.94 9.71 0.44
CA LYS A 192 7.75 9.93 1.89
C LYS A 192 6.48 10.71 2.22
N ASP A 193 5.85 11.26 1.19
CA ASP A 193 4.62 12.04 1.20
C ASP A 193 3.39 11.18 0.89
N LEU A 194 3.54 9.87 0.77
CA LEU A 194 2.42 8.95 0.72
C LEU A 194 1.80 8.77 2.11
N TYR A 195 0.48 8.81 2.16
CA TYR A 195 -0.30 8.63 3.37
C TYR A 195 -1.68 8.04 3.08
N MET A 196 -2.22 7.37 4.08
CA MET A 196 -3.62 6.95 4.09
C MET A 196 -4.43 7.85 5.00
N ILE A 197 -5.64 8.21 4.58
CA ILE A 197 -6.61 8.92 5.40
C ILE A 197 -7.67 7.91 5.82
N TYR A 198 -7.81 7.64 7.12
CA TYR A 198 -8.89 6.78 7.60
C TYR A 198 -10.23 7.52 7.49
N ILE A 199 -11.19 6.96 6.75
CA ILE A 199 -12.49 7.61 6.52
C ILE A 199 -13.56 7.08 7.46
N GLY A 200 -13.46 5.82 7.89
CA GLY A 200 -14.43 5.20 8.79
C GLY A 200 -14.82 3.80 8.33
N LYS A 201 -16.02 3.37 8.70
CA LYS A 201 -16.58 2.07 8.33
C LYS A 201 -17.73 2.23 7.34
N LYS A 202 -17.83 1.32 6.38
CA LYS A 202 -18.89 1.33 5.36
C LYS A 202 -19.25 -0.08 4.95
N LYS A 203 -20.54 -0.31 4.71
CA LYS A 203 -21.01 -1.55 4.08
C LYS A 203 -20.80 -1.51 2.58
N ILE A 204 -20.22 -2.57 2.02
CA ILE A 204 -19.96 -2.71 0.60
C ILE A 204 -20.59 -4.00 0.09
N ILE A 205 -21.27 -3.91 -1.05
CA ILE A 205 -21.76 -5.08 -1.79
C ILE A 205 -20.65 -5.52 -2.73
N ASN A 206 -20.21 -6.77 -2.61
CA ASN A 206 -19.22 -7.34 -3.52
C ASN A 206 -19.86 -7.79 -4.84
N GLN A 207 -19.02 -8.26 -5.77
CA GLN A 207 -19.49 -8.72 -7.10
C GLN A 207 -20.38 -9.97 -7.11
N ASN A 208 -20.58 -10.62 -5.96
CA ASN A 208 -21.47 -11.76 -5.82
C ASN A 208 -22.75 -11.38 -5.04
N ASN A 209 -23.09 -10.09 -4.99
CA ASN A 209 -24.24 -9.52 -4.27
C ASN A 209 -24.27 -9.85 -2.76
N LYS A 210 -23.10 -10.04 -2.15
CA LYS A 210 -22.99 -10.21 -0.70
C LYS A 210 -22.52 -8.90 -0.07
N GLU A 211 -23.20 -8.50 1.00
CA GLU A 211 -22.83 -7.32 1.76
C GLU A 211 -21.73 -7.67 2.78
N ILE A 212 -20.76 -6.78 2.96
CA ILE A 212 -19.60 -6.95 3.85
C ILE A 212 -19.38 -5.63 4.60
N ASP A 213 -19.16 -5.71 5.91
CA ASP A 213 -18.70 -4.56 6.70
C ASP A 213 -17.23 -4.29 6.38
N CYS A 214 -16.91 -3.06 5.95
CA CYS A 214 -15.58 -2.69 5.48
C CYS A 214 -15.02 -1.47 6.22
N ILE A 215 -13.70 -1.41 6.34
CA ILE A 215 -12.93 -0.22 6.70
C ILE A 215 -12.66 0.54 5.41
N HIS A 216 -12.95 1.84 5.39
CA HIS A 216 -12.69 2.73 4.26
C HIS A 216 -11.53 3.66 4.59
N PHE A 217 -10.56 3.72 3.69
CA PHE A 217 -9.51 4.73 3.70
C PHE A 217 -9.28 5.29 2.29
N LYS A 218 -8.73 6.50 2.23
CA LYS A 218 -8.19 7.09 1.01
C LYS A 218 -6.69 6.98 0.99
N VAL A 219 -6.09 6.75 -0.18
CA VAL A 219 -4.64 6.79 -0.38
C VAL A 219 -4.36 7.91 -1.38
N ASN A 220 -3.47 8.84 -1.05
CA ASN A 220 -3.02 9.82 -2.07
C ASN A 220 -2.19 9.08 -3.14
N LEU A 221 -2.35 9.52 -4.38
CA LEU A 221 -1.70 8.88 -5.51
C LEU A 221 -0.45 9.64 -5.90
N ILE A 222 0.61 8.90 -6.22
CA ILE A 222 1.78 9.45 -6.90
C ILE A 222 1.36 9.79 -8.33
N GLU A 223 1.62 11.03 -8.75
CA GLU A 223 1.39 11.44 -10.13
C GLU A 223 2.19 10.54 -11.07
N GLY A 224 1.55 10.09 -12.15
CA GLY A 224 2.19 9.20 -13.09
C GLY A 224 1.48 9.16 -14.42
N THR A 225 1.72 8.09 -15.18
CA THR A 225 1.17 7.93 -16.53
C THR A 225 -0.32 7.62 -16.57
N ILE A 226 -0.91 7.21 -15.45
CA ILE A 226 -2.33 6.80 -15.35
C ILE A 226 -3.10 7.67 -14.35
N PHE A 227 -2.45 8.10 -13.27
CA PHE A 227 -3.09 8.87 -12.19
C PHE A 227 -2.80 10.36 -12.34
N LYS A 228 -3.83 11.18 -12.12
CA LYS A 228 -3.71 12.64 -12.06
C LYS A 228 -3.05 13.06 -10.74
N ALA A 229 -2.32 14.18 -10.77
CA ALA A 229 -1.81 14.82 -9.57
C ALA A 229 -2.95 15.16 -8.58
N ASN A 230 -2.66 15.04 -7.29
CA ASN A 230 -3.59 15.34 -6.18
C ASN A 230 -4.87 14.50 -6.12
N GLU A 231 -4.96 13.42 -6.89
CA GLU A 231 -6.07 12.47 -6.76
C GLU A 231 -5.86 11.48 -5.61
N SER A 232 -6.97 10.88 -5.18
CA SER A 232 -6.95 9.82 -4.17
C SER A 232 -7.69 8.58 -4.63
N MET A 233 -7.17 7.42 -4.22
CA MET A 233 -7.83 6.14 -4.38
C MET A 233 -8.66 5.83 -3.14
N ASN A 234 -9.92 5.46 -3.33
CA ASN A 234 -10.75 4.92 -2.26
C ASN A 234 -10.51 3.41 -2.16
N VAL A 235 -10.20 2.94 -0.97
CA VAL A 235 -9.94 1.53 -0.68
C VAL A 235 -10.86 1.08 0.44
N PHE A 236 -11.57 -0.01 0.21
CA PHE A 236 -12.47 -0.63 1.15
C PHE A 236 -11.98 -2.04 1.44
N VAL A 237 -11.51 -2.29 2.66
CA VAL A 237 -11.04 -3.61 3.11
C VAL A 237 -12.03 -4.24 4.06
N SER A 238 -12.10 -5.56 4.14
CA SER A 238 -12.96 -6.26 5.10
C SER A 238 -12.67 -5.81 6.53
N ASN A 239 -13.71 -5.55 7.32
CA ASN A 239 -13.60 -5.23 8.74
C ASN A 239 -13.51 -6.54 9.57
N ASP A 240 -12.49 -7.34 9.27
CA ASP A 240 -12.13 -8.58 9.97
C ASP A 240 -10.60 -8.67 10.15
N GLU A 241 -10.08 -9.79 10.66
CA GLU A 241 -8.64 -9.96 10.84
C GLU A 241 -7.84 -10.02 9.53
N ASN A 242 -8.49 -10.32 8.40
CA ASN A 242 -7.80 -10.47 7.13
C ASN A 242 -7.53 -9.12 6.45
N ARG A 243 -8.46 -8.16 6.61
CA ARG A 243 -8.44 -6.84 5.95
C ARG A 243 -8.20 -6.96 4.44
N ILE A 244 -8.93 -7.87 3.79
CA ILE A 244 -8.84 -8.10 2.35
C ILE A 244 -9.46 -6.90 1.62
N PRO A 245 -8.79 -6.29 0.63
CA PRO A 245 -9.43 -5.34 -0.26
C PRO A 245 -10.68 -5.96 -0.90
N ILE A 246 -11.84 -5.38 -0.64
CA ILE A 246 -13.13 -5.83 -1.18
C ILE A 246 -13.49 -5.00 -2.41
N TYR A 247 -13.27 -3.69 -2.32
CA TYR A 247 -13.57 -2.73 -3.36
C TYR A 247 -12.51 -1.63 -3.39
N VAL A 248 -12.11 -1.22 -4.59
CA VAL A 248 -11.19 -0.10 -4.82
C VAL A 248 -11.74 0.75 -5.95
N GLU A 249 -11.63 2.06 -5.83
CA GLU A 249 -12.06 3.02 -6.85
C GLU A 249 -11.05 4.15 -6.96
N ALA A 250 -10.64 4.48 -8.19
CA ALA A 250 -9.74 5.58 -8.46
C ALA A 250 -10.13 6.29 -9.76
N GLU A 251 -10.04 7.61 -9.74
CA GLU A 251 -10.02 8.41 -10.97
C GLU A 251 -8.67 8.25 -11.67
N ILE A 252 -8.71 8.18 -12.99
CA ILE A 252 -7.52 8.12 -13.84
C ILE A 252 -7.57 9.24 -14.87
N LEU A 253 -6.49 9.45 -15.62
CA LEU A 253 -6.40 10.53 -16.62
C LEU A 253 -7.60 10.55 -17.57
N VAL A 254 -8.05 9.37 -18.01
CA VAL A 254 -9.22 9.21 -18.88
C VAL A 254 -10.17 8.20 -18.23
N GLY A 255 -11.24 8.68 -17.60
CA GLY A 255 -12.26 7.85 -16.97
C GLY A 255 -11.94 7.50 -15.51
N ALA A 256 -12.44 6.34 -15.08
CA ALA A 256 -12.27 5.83 -13.73
C ALA A 256 -12.12 4.32 -13.78
N ILE A 257 -11.43 3.77 -12.78
CA ILE A 257 -11.32 2.34 -12.56
C ILE A 257 -12.00 1.97 -11.26
N ARG A 258 -12.64 0.81 -11.26
CA ARG A 258 -13.13 0.19 -10.04
C ARG A 258 -12.81 -1.29 -10.04
N VAL A 259 -12.45 -1.81 -8.88
CA VAL A 259 -11.94 -3.17 -8.71
C VAL A 259 -12.72 -3.83 -7.61
N TYR A 260 -13.26 -5.01 -7.89
CA TYR A 260 -14.01 -5.79 -6.90
C TYR A 260 -13.35 -7.14 -6.68
N SER A 261 -13.37 -7.59 -5.43
CA SER A 261 -13.06 -8.98 -5.10
C SER A 261 -14.12 -9.90 -5.70
N LYS A 262 -13.67 -10.89 -6.47
CA LYS A 262 -14.50 -11.91 -7.12
C LYS A 262 -14.46 -13.25 -6.40
N SER A 263 -13.26 -13.67 -6.00
CA SER A 263 -13.02 -14.91 -5.25
C SER A 263 -11.96 -14.66 -4.18
N ILE A 264 -12.21 -15.15 -2.97
CA ILE A 264 -11.30 -15.06 -1.82
C ILE A 264 -11.19 -16.46 -1.22
N LYS A 265 -9.98 -16.98 -1.05
CA LYS A 265 -9.70 -18.31 -0.51
C LYS A 265 -8.44 -18.31 0.32
N GLY A 266 -8.30 -19.30 1.19
CA GLY A 266 -7.08 -19.52 1.98
C GLY A 266 -6.77 -18.40 2.98
N THR A 267 -7.79 -17.63 3.37
CA THR A 267 -7.64 -16.54 4.36
C THR A 267 -7.47 -17.08 5.77
N LYS A 268 -6.91 -16.26 6.65
CA LYS A 268 -6.58 -16.61 8.03
C LYS A 268 -7.85 -16.90 8.85
N VAL A 269 -8.88 -16.11 8.64
CA VAL A 269 -10.24 -16.35 9.16
C VAL A 269 -11.26 -16.36 8.01
N PRO A 270 -12.39 -17.07 8.14
CA PRO A 270 -13.45 -17.01 7.15
C PRO A 270 -13.99 -15.59 6.96
N ILE A 271 -14.22 -15.18 5.71
CA ILE A 271 -14.83 -13.87 5.42
C ILE A 271 -16.26 -13.83 5.96
N LYS A 272 -16.56 -12.78 6.74
CA LYS A 272 -17.89 -12.55 7.30
C LYS A 272 -18.74 -11.72 6.33
N TYR A 273 -19.78 -12.34 5.79
CA TYR A 273 -20.81 -11.66 5.01
C TYR A 273 -21.97 -11.26 5.93
N LEU A 274 -22.62 -10.14 5.63
CA LEU A 274 -23.89 -9.74 6.24
C LEU A 274 -25.02 -10.47 5.51
N ASN A 275 -26.00 -10.95 6.29
CA ASN A 275 -27.19 -11.64 5.80
C ASN A 275 -28.23 -10.65 5.27
#